data_AF-A0A068S1Q7-F1
#
_entry.id   AF-A0A068S1Q7-F1
#
_cell.length_a   1.000
_cell.length_b   1.000
_cell.length_c   1.000
_cell.angle_alpha   90.00
_cell.angle_beta   90.00
_cell.angle_gamma   90.00
#
_symmetry.space_group_name_H-M   'P 1'
#
loop_
_entity.id
_entity.type
_entity.pdbx_description
1 polymer ?
#
loop_
_entity_poly.entity_id
_entity_poly.type
_entity_poly.pdbx_seq_one_letter_code
_entity_poly.pdbx_strand_id
1 'polypeptide(L)'
;MKKDTTAWEISCRHTNARLDDSVLVCQPFPCTYITVIGHLLLLRIKKIDPTASTRGSNAQSFSISFSLFRVYQPSSCLLVYPENPNVYKVQIAAAYSGVKVDFQSFDIMKERDEAFWQRFPFGKVPVFEGKEANLFESSAITLYVLAQQKDSPLLGKTPLEQAEIQQWVLFSENEISQHVSGWVAPLLGYAQYIKPNVESSIQKLQRSLSALNKSLESKTYLVGEDVTYADIVMVCSLVRPFNLLCDKEFRAPYKNVVRYFNTVVNKPHFKSVIGDFKYCEKALKNVPPKQDNKKEEKPKKKAAAPPPPSSADDTPKPTPKPKSALDLLPKSSFVLDDWKRTYSNNDTDVAMKWFWEHFDPQGWSIWKATYKYNDELTLVFMSNNLIGGFFARLERARKYAFASMVVTGTNNNNAISGYFIIRGQEVPYEIYDAADYDSYDFVKIEPSQYEEKKDEIYKYMAWEVDGFADGKIFK
;
A
#
# COMPACT_ATOMS: atom_id res chain seq x y z
N MET A 1 -56.56 38.96 37.07
CA MET A 1 -56.56 39.34 35.64
C MET A 1 -55.26 38.83 35.03
N LYS A 2 -55.26 37.57 34.58
CA LYS A 2 -55.17 37.17 33.17
C LYS A 2 -54.06 37.88 32.39
N LYS A 3 -52.92 37.21 32.25
CA LYS A 3 -52.06 37.35 31.07
C LYS A 3 -52.04 35.99 30.40
N ASP A 4 -52.69 35.95 29.24
CA ASP A 4 -52.80 34.80 28.36
C ASP A 4 -51.42 34.39 27.86
N THR A 5 -50.95 33.22 28.31
CA THR A 5 -49.92 32.45 27.61
C THR A 5 -50.62 31.66 26.52
N THR A 6 -50.58 32.14 25.28
CA THR A 6 -50.87 31.32 24.10
C THR A 6 -49.80 30.22 24.00
N ALA A 7 -50.12 29.07 24.58
CA ALA A 7 -49.42 27.81 24.34
C ALA A 7 -49.77 27.32 22.93
N TRP A 8 -48.76 27.09 22.10
CA TRP A 8 -48.94 26.32 20.87
C TRP A 8 -48.69 24.85 21.19
N GLU A 9 -49.77 24.08 21.19
CA GLU A 9 -49.76 22.64 21.41
C GLU A 9 -49.36 21.94 20.08
N ILE A 10 -48.16 21.36 20.02
CA ILE A 10 -47.79 20.48 18.90
C ILE A 10 -48.29 19.07 19.26
N SER A 11 -49.51 18.74 18.81
CA SER A 11 -50.04 17.38 18.88
C SER A 11 -49.34 16.50 17.84
N CYS A 12 -48.40 15.66 18.29
CA CYS A 12 -47.83 14.60 17.46
C CYS A 12 -48.65 13.31 17.64
N ARG A 13 -49.63 13.07 16.75
CA ARG A 13 -50.23 11.73 16.62
C ARG A 13 -49.26 10.81 15.89
N HIS A 14 -48.30 10.25 16.62
CA HIS A 14 -47.79 8.87 16.57
C HIS A 14 -46.41 8.82 17.24
N THR A 15 -46.25 7.84 18.13
CA THR A 15 -45.06 7.42 18.88
C THR A 15 -44.71 8.17 20.18
N ASN A 16 -44.83 7.43 21.28
CA ASN A 16 -44.39 7.79 22.63
C ASN A 16 -42.88 8.06 22.66
N ALA A 17 -42.47 9.30 22.95
CA ALA A 17 -41.18 9.58 23.56
C ALA A 17 -41.25 10.91 24.33
N ARG A 18 -41.19 10.82 25.66
CA ARG A 18 -40.93 11.96 26.55
C ARG A 18 -39.47 12.40 26.36
N LEU A 19 -39.25 13.70 26.21
CA LEU A 19 -37.94 14.33 26.41
C LEU A 19 -38.10 15.33 27.55
N ASP A 20 -37.26 15.17 28.57
CA ASP A 20 -37.25 15.93 29.83
C ASP A 20 -36.88 17.40 29.64
N ASP A 21 -37.43 18.20 30.55
CA ASP A 21 -37.36 19.65 30.64
C ASP A 21 -35.93 20.21 30.71
N SER A 22 -35.60 21.11 29.80
CA SER A 22 -34.57 22.14 30.05
C SER A 22 -35.02 23.48 29.47
N VAL A 23 -35.35 24.38 30.38
CA VAL A 23 -35.85 25.74 30.17
C VAL A 23 -34.71 26.64 29.66
N LEU A 24 -34.89 27.27 28.49
CA LEU A 24 -33.98 28.28 27.94
C LEU A 24 -34.51 29.69 28.26
N VAL A 25 -33.75 30.45 29.06
CA VAL A 25 -34.01 31.87 29.34
C VAL A 25 -33.44 32.73 28.20
N CYS A 26 -34.26 33.56 27.58
CA CYS A 26 -33.86 34.52 26.54
C CYS A 26 -33.52 35.89 27.14
N GLN A 27 -32.40 36.48 26.71
CA GLN A 27 -32.12 37.92 26.80
C GLN A 27 -31.67 38.43 25.41
N PRO A 28 -32.01 39.66 25.00
CA PRO A 28 -31.92 40.08 23.60
C PRO A 28 -30.66 40.90 23.33
N PHE A 29 -29.91 40.60 22.26
CA PHE A 29 -29.15 41.54 21.41
C PHE A 29 -28.44 40.74 20.28
N PRO A 30 -28.04 41.39 19.17
CA PRO A 30 -28.18 40.80 17.84
C PRO A 30 -26.86 40.22 17.33
N CYS A 31 -26.97 39.20 16.50
CA CYS A 31 -25.88 38.56 15.77
C CYS A 31 -24.90 37.75 16.63
N THR A 32 -25.23 36.48 16.83
CA THR A 32 -24.23 35.41 16.94
C THR A 32 -24.82 34.07 16.52
N TYR A 33 -23.98 33.28 15.84
CA TYR A 33 -24.20 31.89 15.49
C TYR A 33 -24.73 31.09 16.69
N ILE A 34 -25.78 30.30 16.47
CA ILE A 34 -26.20 29.28 17.44
C ILE A 34 -25.38 28.03 17.15
N THR A 35 -24.35 27.78 17.95
CA THR A 35 -23.68 26.49 17.98
C THR A 35 -24.53 25.54 18.82
N VAL A 36 -25.36 24.72 18.18
CA VAL A 36 -25.86 23.48 18.79
C VAL A 36 -24.80 22.43 18.54
N ILE A 37 -24.17 21.93 19.61
CA ILE A 37 -23.27 20.78 19.52
C ILE A 37 -24.08 19.62 18.93
N GLY A 38 -23.80 19.28 17.66
CA GLY A 38 -24.24 18.04 17.04
C GLY A 38 -25.02 18.10 15.73
N HIS A 39 -25.42 19.26 15.18
CA HIS A 39 -26.07 19.28 13.84
C HIS A 39 -25.80 20.59 13.09
N LEU A 40 -25.07 20.52 11.97
CA LEU A 40 -24.94 21.64 11.02
C LEU A 40 -26.20 21.68 10.15
N LEU A 41 -27.12 22.60 10.43
CA LEU A 41 -28.28 22.85 9.57
C LEU A 41 -27.91 23.95 8.55
N LEU A 42 -27.69 23.58 7.28
CA LEU A 42 -27.48 24.55 6.20
C LEU A 42 -28.85 25.00 5.63
N LEU A 43 -29.26 26.22 5.97
CA LEU A 43 -30.47 26.86 5.42
C LEU A 43 -30.14 27.55 4.08
N ARG A 44 -30.81 27.15 3.00
CA ARG A 44 -30.72 27.83 1.70
C ARG A 44 -31.91 28.77 1.53
N ILE A 45 -31.72 30.07 1.77
CA ILE A 45 -32.75 31.09 1.55
C ILE A 45 -32.70 31.53 0.07
N LYS A 46 -33.77 31.28 -0.69
CA LYS A 46 -33.96 31.86 -2.04
C LYS A 46 -34.43 33.30 -1.88
N LYS A 47 -33.70 34.26 -2.45
CA LYS A 47 -34.10 35.67 -2.57
C LYS A 47 -35.25 35.76 -3.59
N ILE A 48 -36.41 36.29 -3.20
CA ILE A 48 -37.52 36.60 -4.12
C ILE A 48 -37.52 38.12 -4.35
N ASP A 49 -37.66 38.49 -5.63
CA ASP A 49 -37.56 39.82 -6.21
C ASP A 49 -38.66 40.78 -5.67
N PRO A 50 -38.35 42.01 -5.21
CA PRO A 50 -39.33 42.85 -4.52
C PRO A 50 -40.06 43.81 -5.48
N THR A 51 -40.75 43.30 -6.50
CA THR A 51 -41.56 44.15 -7.41
C THR A 51 -42.90 43.55 -7.86
N ALA A 52 -43.58 42.76 -7.01
CA ALA A 52 -44.97 42.38 -7.23
C ALA A 52 -45.92 43.09 -6.26
N SER A 53 -46.40 44.27 -6.68
CA SER A 53 -47.56 44.94 -6.09
C SER A 53 -48.83 44.31 -6.66
N THR A 54 -49.74 43.81 -5.83
CA THR A 54 -51.16 44.24 -5.76
C THR A 54 -51.98 43.39 -4.77
N ARG A 55 -52.63 44.10 -3.85
CA ARG A 55 -53.98 43.92 -3.27
C ARG A 55 -54.63 42.52 -3.32
N GLY A 56 -54.97 42.00 -2.14
CA GLY A 56 -56.01 40.99 -1.99
C GLY A 56 -55.84 40.15 -0.74
N SER A 57 -56.80 40.23 0.17
CA SER A 57 -56.94 39.36 1.34
C SER A 57 -56.89 37.89 0.94
N ASN A 58 -55.92 37.15 1.47
CA ASN A 58 -56.03 35.73 1.83
C ASN A 58 -54.75 35.31 2.54
N ALA A 59 -54.88 34.81 3.78
CA ALA A 59 -53.79 34.16 4.48
C ALA A 59 -53.41 32.89 3.69
N GLN A 60 -52.39 32.99 2.83
CA GLN A 60 -51.82 31.82 2.18
C GLN A 60 -51.02 31.04 3.23
N SER A 61 -51.51 29.86 3.58
CA SER A 61 -50.73 28.84 4.29
C SER A 61 -49.54 28.43 3.40
N PHE A 62 -48.32 28.83 3.79
CA PHE A 62 -47.12 28.31 3.16
C PHE A 62 -46.79 26.95 3.77
N SER A 63 -47.00 25.88 3.01
CA SER A 63 -46.46 24.55 3.33
C SER A 63 -44.97 24.56 3.06
N ILE A 64 -44.15 24.57 4.11
CA ILE A 64 -42.73 24.25 4.01
C ILE A 64 -42.64 22.72 4.12
N SER A 65 -42.40 22.06 2.99
CA SER A 65 -42.09 20.63 2.99
C SER A 65 -40.70 20.45 3.57
N PHE A 66 -40.63 19.95 4.81
CA PHE A 66 -39.38 19.48 5.40
C PHE A 66 -39.07 18.11 4.80
N SER A 67 -38.23 18.08 3.77
CA SER A 67 -37.53 16.84 3.46
C SER A 67 -36.52 16.59 4.58
N LEU A 68 -36.86 15.70 5.51
CA LEU A 68 -35.86 15.08 6.39
C LEU A 68 -34.84 14.39 5.50
N PHE A 69 -33.72 15.06 5.21
CA PHE A 69 -32.50 14.34 4.90
C PHE A 69 -32.15 13.62 6.19
N ARG A 70 -32.54 12.35 6.27
CA ARG A 70 -32.01 11.42 7.25
C ARG A 70 -30.50 11.45 7.08
N VAL A 71 -29.79 12.16 7.96
CA VAL A 71 -28.36 12.00 8.11
C VAL A 71 -28.16 10.51 8.34
N TYR A 72 -27.55 9.84 7.38
CA TYR A 72 -27.28 8.41 7.43
C TYR A 72 -26.37 8.18 8.64
N GLN A 73 -26.96 7.77 9.77
CA GLN A 73 -26.23 7.22 10.88
C GLN A 73 -25.61 5.92 10.36
N PRO A 74 -24.28 5.78 10.30
CA PRO A 74 -23.68 4.59 9.71
C PRO A 74 -24.14 3.38 10.52
N SER A 75 -24.92 2.51 9.88
CA SER A 75 -24.96 1.12 10.26
C SER A 75 -23.51 0.60 10.19
N SER A 76 -23.16 -0.31 11.10
CA SER A 76 -21.83 -0.91 11.12
C SER A 76 -21.48 -1.45 9.73
N CYS A 77 -20.50 -0.83 9.07
CA CYS A 77 -20.26 -1.02 7.64
C CYS A 77 -18.84 -1.50 7.39
N LEU A 78 -18.69 -2.52 6.55
CA LEU A 78 -17.42 -3.02 6.07
C LEU A 78 -17.16 -2.44 4.67
N LEU A 79 -16.10 -1.66 4.54
CA LEU A 79 -15.65 -1.15 3.24
C LEU A 79 -14.82 -2.22 2.54
N VAL A 80 -15.23 -2.60 1.32
CA VAL A 80 -14.68 -3.74 0.58
C VAL A 80 -14.50 -3.43 -0.91
N TYR A 81 -13.65 -4.21 -1.57
CA TYR A 81 -13.66 -4.32 -3.04
C TYR A 81 -13.95 -5.77 -3.44
N PRO A 82 -14.47 -6.02 -4.66
CA PRO A 82 -14.88 -7.34 -5.11
C PRO A 82 -13.74 -8.37 -5.09
N GLU A 83 -14.09 -9.65 -4.91
CA GLU A 83 -13.18 -10.80 -5.06
C GLU A 83 -11.92 -10.79 -4.16
N ASN A 84 -12.03 -10.20 -2.97
CA ASN A 84 -10.95 -10.15 -1.99
C ASN A 84 -11.06 -11.29 -0.97
N PRO A 85 -10.12 -12.25 -0.91
CA PRO A 85 -10.15 -13.34 0.06
C PRO A 85 -10.13 -12.89 1.53
N ASN A 86 -9.61 -11.69 1.82
CA ASN A 86 -9.65 -11.13 3.16
C ASN A 86 -11.06 -10.70 3.58
N VAL A 87 -11.94 -10.41 2.62
CA VAL A 87 -13.36 -10.11 2.88
C VAL A 87 -14.15 -11.38 3.14
N TYR A 88 -13.77 -12.50 2.51
CA TYR A 88 -14.44 -13.80 2.71
C TYR A 88 -14.40 -14.24 4.18
N LYS A 89 -13.31 -13.95 4.90
CA LYS A 89 -13.19 -14.24 6.34
C LYS A 89 -14.36 -13.64 7.13
N VAL A 90 -14.63 -12.34 6.90
CA VAL A 90 -15.69 -11.59 7.59
C VAL A 90 -17.08 -12.05 7.15
N GLN A 91 -17.28 -12.30 5.84
CA GLN A 91 -18.55 -12.78 5.31
C GLN A 91 -18.93 -14.17 5.84
N ILE A 92 -17.95 -15.08 5.90
CA ILE A 92 -18.16 -16.42 6.45
C ILE A 92 -18.43 -16.35 7.95
N ALA A 93 -17.67 -15.55 8.69
CA ALA A 93 -17.93 -15.34 10.12
C ALA A 93 -19.33 -14.80 10.39
N ALA A 94 -19.77 -13.78 9.64
CA ALA A 94 -21.13 -13.23 9.71
C ALA A 94 -22.19 -14.30 9.40
N ALA A 95 -21.94 -15.16 8.41
CA ALA A 95 -22.86 -16.24 8.04
C ALA A 95 -23.00 -17.30 9.14
N TYR A 96 -21.91 -17.64 9.84
CA TYR A 96 -21.95 -18.57 10.97
C TYR A 96 -22.56 -17.96 12.23
N SER A 97 -22.24 -16.71 12.56
CA SER A 97 -22.71 -16.05 13.78
C SER A 97 -24.13 -15.47 13.65
N GLY A 98 -24.64 -15.36 12.41
CA GLY A 98 -25.92 -14.69 12.11
C GLY A 98 -25.87 -13.17 12.27
N VAL A 99 -24.68 -12.60 12.49
CA VAL A 99 -24.48 -11.16 12.66
C VAL A 99 -24.64 -10.47 11.33
N LYS A 100 -25.50 -9.44 11.29
CA LYS A 100 -25.67 -8.60 10.10
C LYS A 100 -24.52 -7.61 10.00
N VAL A 101 -23.80 -7.67 8.88
CA VAL A 101 -22.74 -6.73 8.51
C VAL A 101 -23.12 -6.15 7.16
N ASP A 102 -23.15 -4.82 7.06
CA ASP A 102 -23.37 -4.14 5.80
C ASP A 102 -22.04 -4.09 5.03
N PHE A 103 -22.03 -4.50 3.77
CA PHE A 103 -20.84 -4.49 2.92
C PHE A 103 -20.98 -3.38 1.88
N GLN A 104 -20.11 -2.38 1.94
CA GLN A 104 -20.12 -1.26 1.01
C GLN A 104 -18.90 -1.34 0.09
N SER A 105 -19.15 -1.22 -1.22
CA SER A 105 -18.09 -1.12 -2.22
C SER A 105 -17.28 0.16 -2.01
N PHE A 106 -15.95 0.04 -2.09
CA PHE A 106 -15.01 1.12 -1.91
C PHE A 106 -13.92 1.06 -3.00
N ASP A 107 -13.83 2.11 -3.82
CA ASP A 107 -12.77 2.25 -4.83
C ASP A 107 -11.53 2.89 -4.20
N ILE A 108 -10.55 2.04 -3.85
CA ILE A 108 -9.29 2.44 -3.23
C ILE A 108 -8.56 3.54 -4.02
N MET A 109 -8.70 3.57 -5.35
CA MET A 109 -7.98 4.52 -6.19
C MET A 109 -8.62 5.90 -6.22
N LYS A 110 -9.91 6.01 -5.89
CA LYS A 110 -10.69 7.25 -5.98
C LYS A 110 -11.13 7.79 -4.64
N GLU A 111 -11.43 6.91 -3.70
CA GLU A 111 -12.16 7.23 -2.46
C GLU A 111 -11.23 7.30 -1.23
N ARG A 112 -9.91 7.15 -1.42
CA ARG A 112 -8.92 7.26 -0.35
C ARG A 112 -8.53 8.72 -0.07
N ASP A 113 -9.49 9.50 0.39
CA ASP A 113 -9.36 10.92 0.74
C ASP A 113 -8.73 11.16 2.12
N GLU A 114 -8.50 12.43 2.49
CA GLU A 114 -7.91 12.80 3.78
C GLU A 114 -8.73 12.26 4.97
N ALA A 115 -10.06 12.25 4.88
CA ALA A 115 -10.93 11.73 5.92
C ALA A 115 -10.81 10.22 6.07
N PHE A 116 -10.57 9.48 4.98
CA PHE A 116 -10.24 8.06 5.02
C PHE A 116 -8.89 7.83 5.71
N TRP A 117 -7.84 8.56 5.32
CA TRP A 117 -6.51 8.41 5.91
C TRP A 117 -6.46 8.76 7.41
N GLN A 118 -7.24 9.74 7.85
CA GLN A 118 -7.37 10.07 9.28
C GLN A 118 -8.01 8.94 10.09
N ARG A 119 -8.98 8.23 9.52
CA ARG A 119 -9.67 7.10 10.17
C ARG A 119 -8.87 5.79 10.07
N PHE A 120 -8.20 5.60 8.94
CA PHE A 120 -7.50 4.37 8.57
C PHE A 120 -6.10 4.70 8.03
N PRO A 121 -5.11 4.92 8.91
CA PRO A 121 -3.80 5.45 8.53
C PRO A 121 -3.01 4.52 7.60
N PHE A 122 -3.32 3.21 7.59
CA PHE A 122 -2.65 2.25 6.72
C PHE A 122 -3.19 2.24 5.28
N GLY A 123 -4.32 2.89 4.99
CA GLY A 123 -4.88 2.95 3.64
C GLY A 123 -5.45 1.63 3.11
N LYS A 124 -5.36 0.53 3.86
CA LYS A 124 -5.74 -0.82 3.41
C LYS A 124 -7.24 -1.06 3.61
N VAL A 125 -7.76 -2.07 2.90
CA VAL A 125 -9.12 -2.61 3.11
C VAL A 125 -9.05 -4.15 3.09
N PRO A 126 -9.94 -4.87 3.79
CA PRO A 126 -11.17 -4.39 4.42
C PRO A 126 -10.93 -3.55 5.68
N VAL A 127 -11.83 -2.59 5.91
CA VAL A 127 -11.94 -1.82 7.14
C VAL A 127 -13.39 -1.81 7.61
N PHE A 128 -13.58 -1.81 8.93
CA PHE A 128 -14.88 -1.81 9.57
C PHE A 128 -15.10 -0.46 10.24
N GLU A 129 -16.21 0.19 9.88
CA GLU A 129 -16.71 1.40 10.50
C GLU A 129 -17.83 1.03 11.46
N GLY A 130 -17.49 0.96 12.75
CA GLY A 130 -18.42 0.67 13.82
C GLY A 130 -18.86 1.94 14.55
N LYS A 131 -19.94 1.82 15.33
CA LYS A 131 -20.40 2.91 16.22
C LYS A 131 -19.43 3.19 17.37
N GLU A 132 -18.78 2.13 17.86
CA GLU A 132 -17.88 2.20 19.03
C GLU A 132 -16.42 2.40 18.62
N ALA A 133 -16.00 1.77 17.53
CA ALA A 133 -14.63 1.84 17.04
C ALA A 133 -14.57 1.56 15.54
N ASN A 134 -13.52 2.12 14.93
CA ASN A 134 -13.08 1.75 13.59
C ASN A 134 -12.01 0.66 13.71
N LEU A 135 -12.15 -0.42 12.94
CA LEU A 135 -11.23 -1.55 12.96
C LEU A 135 -10.59 -1.77 11.59
N PHE A 136 -9.32 -2.16 11.60
CA PHE A 136 -8.55 -2.62 10.45
C PHE A 136 -7.93 -3.97 10.78
N GLU A 137 -7.30 -4.62 9.79
CA GLU A 137 -6.92 -6.04 9.79
C GLU A 137 -8.12 -6.98 9.70
N SER A 138 -8.20 -7.72 8.58
CA SER A 138 -9.34 -8.61 8.29
C SER A 138 -9.62 -9.65 9.37
N SER A 139 -8.57 -10.19 9.98
CA SER A 139 -8.66 -11.17 11.07
C SER A 139 -9.18 -10.53 12.37
N ALA A 140 -8.76 -9.31 12.72
CA ALA A 140 -9.30 -8.59 13.88
C ALA A 140 -10.79 -8.27 13.69
N ILE A 141 -11.20 -7.84 12.50
CA ILE A 141 -12.60 -7.59 12.16
C ILE A 141 -13.42 -8.90 12.24
N THR A 142 -12.87 -10.00 11.73
CA THR A 142 -13.51 -11.33 11.79
C THR A 142 -13.74 -11.77 13.22
N LEU A 143 -12.72 -11.63 14.09
CA LEU A 143 -12.83 -11.91 15.51
C LEU A 143 -13.93 -11.07 16.17
N TYR A 144 -13.98 -9.77 15.88
CA TYR A 144 -15.02 -8.87 16.41
C TYR A 144 -16.43 -9.33 16.01
N VAL A 145 -16.63 -9.70 14.74
CA VAL A 145 -17.93 -10.21 14.25
C VAL A 145 -18.33 -11.51 14.95
N LEU A 146 -17.39 -12.43 15.16
CA LEU A 146 -17.66 -13.68 15.88
C LEU A 146 -17.99 -13.42 17.35
N ALA A 147 -17.30 -12.47 17.99
CA ALA A 147 -17.48 -12.12 19.39
C ALA A 147 -18.82 -11.43 19.69
N GLN A 148 -19.53 -10.91 18.68
CA GLN A 148 -20.90 -10.38 18.85
C GLN A 148 -21.90 -11.49 19.23
N GLN A 149 -21.62 -12.74 18.87
CA GLN A 149 -22.39 -13.88 19.34
C GLN A 149 -21.88 -14.29 20.72
N LYS A 150 -22.74 -14.15 21.74
CA LYS A 150 -22.43 -14.63 23.08
C LYS A 150 -22.12 -16.13 23.05
N ASP A 151 -21.03 -16.52 23.71
CA ASP A 151 -20.56 -17.91 23.81
C ASP A 151 -20.35 -18.57 22.42
N SER A 152 -19.87 -17.79 21.45
CA SER A 152 -19.64 -18.27 20.08
C SER A 152 -18.76 -19.54 20.08
N PRO A 153 -19.27 -20.68 19.58
CA PRO A 153 -18.50 -21.92 19.55
C PRO A 153 -17.27 -21.83 18.62
N LEU A 154 -17.27 -20.86 17.69
CA LEU A 154 -16.17 -20.62 16.76
C LEU A 154 -14.94 -20.01 17.43
N LEU A 155 -15.08 -19.46 18.65
CA LEU A 155 -13.99 -18.81 19.39
C LEU A 155 -13.33 -19.75 20.42
N GLY A 156 -13.71 -21.02 20.46
CA GLY A 156 -13.18 -21.99 21.41
C GLY A 156 -13.85 -21.88 22.79
N LYS A 157 -14.04 -23.02 23.44
CA LYS A 157 -14.76 -23.17 24.71
C LYS A 157 -13.83 -23.12 25.92
N THR A 158 -12.55 -23.40 25.72
CA THR A 158 -11.54 -23.40 26.79
C THR A 158 -10.43 -22.38 26.49
N PRO A 159 -9.70 -21.90 27.51
CA PRO A 159 -8.53 -21.05 27.30
C PRO A 159 -7.47 -21.68 26.39
N LEU A 160 -7.33 -23.01 26.42
CA LEU A 160 -6.41 -23.73 25.53
C LEU A 160 -6.88 -23.66 24.08
N GLU A 161 -8.15 -23.98 23.81
CA GLU A 161 -8.71 -23.89 22.45
C GLU A 161 -8.62 -22.46 21.90
N GLN A 162 -8.88 -21.45 22.75
CA GLN A 162 -8.73 -20.04 22.39
C GLN A 162 -7.28 -19.71 21.99
N ALA A 163 -6.29 -20.18 22.74
CA ALA A 163 -4.88 -20.00 22.42
C ALA A 163 -4.47 -20.73 21.13
N GLU A 164 -4.93 -21.97 20.94
CA GLU A 164 -4.67 -22.73 19.71
C GLU A 164 -5.31 -22.06 18.48
N ILE A 165 -6.52 -21.50 18.63
CA ILE A 165 -7.17 -20.75 17.56
C ILE A 165 -6.30 -19.55 17.16
N GLN A 166 -5.85 -18.75 18.13
CA GLN A 166 -5.00 -17.60 17.84
C GLN A 166 -3.64 -18.01 17.25
N GLN A 167 -3.06 -19.11 17.71
CA GLN A 167 -1.83 -19.67 17.12
C GLN A 167 -2.01 -19.92 15.61
N TRP A 168 -3.12 -20.55 15.20
CA TRP A 168 -3.38 -20.84 13.79
C TRP A 168 -3.75 -19.62 12.96
N VAL A 169 -4.44 -18.64 13.56
CA VAL A 169 -4.72 -17.34 12.91
C VAL A 169 -3.41 -16.61 12.62
N LEU A 170 -2.53 -16.48 13.62
CA LEU A 170 -1.23 -15.83 13.46
C LEU A 170 -0.33 -16.59 12.49
N PHE A 171 -0.34 -17.91 12.52
CA PHE A 171 0.35 -18.74 11.52
C PHE A 171 -0.20 -18.49 10.11
N SER A 172 -1.52 -18.40 9.95
CA SER A 172 -2.13 -18.11 8.63
C SER A 172 -1.74 -16.73 8.09
N GLU A 173 -1.69 -15.71 8.94
CA GLU A 173 -1.30 -14.37 8.50
C GLU A 173 0.20 -14.33 8.16
N ASN A 174 1.06 -14.77 9.08
CA ASN A 174 2.50 -14.57 8.99
C ASN A 174 3.24 -15.61 8.14
N GLU A 175 2.74 -16.86 8.10
CA GLU A 175 3.43 -17.98 7.47
C GLU A 175 2.72 -18.51 6.22
N ILE A 176 1.49 -18.07 5.95
CA ILE A 176 0.80 -18.38 4.69
C ILE A 176 0.59 -17.11 3.89
N SER A 177 -0.19 -16.15 4.41
CA SER A 177 -0.62 -14.97 3.65
C SER A 177 0.55 -14.08 3.24
N GLN A 178 1.54 -13.85 4.12
CA GLN A 178 2.75 -13.10 3.75
C GLN A 178 3.55 -13.77 2.62
N HIS A 179 3.79 -15.09 2.71
CA HIS A 179 4.56 -15.81 1.68
C HIS A 179 3.78 -15.91 0.35
N VAL A 180 2.46 -16.08 0.41
CA VAL A 180 1.59 -16.01 -0.79
C VAL A 180 1.64 -14.61 -1.40
N SER A 181 1.60 -13.55 -0.60
CA SER A 181 1.69 -12.17 -1.07
C SER A 181 3.00 -11.93 -1.83
N GLY A 182 4.14 -12.39 -1.29
CA GLY A 182 5.44 -12.30 -1.93
C GLY A 182 5.53 -13.03 -3.28
N TRP A 183 4.73 -14.08 -3.49
CA TRP A 183 4.63 -14.78 -4.77
C TRP A 183 3.62 -14.14 -5.72
N VAL A 184 2.42 -13.79 -5.24
CA VAL A 184 1.30 -13.36 -6.10
C VAL A 184 1.38 -11.88 -6.49
N ALA A 185 1.83 -11.01 -5.61
CA ALA A 185 1.84 -9.56 -5.86
C ALA A 185 2.71 -9.20 -7.07
N PRO A 186 3.90 -9.80 -7.27
CA PRO A 186 4.69 -9.56 -8.47
C PRO A 186 4.07 -10.10 -9.76
N LEU A 187 3.35 -11.22 -9.68
CA LEU A 187 2.69 -11.83 -10.84
C LEU A 187 1.47 -11.05 -11.31
N LEU A 188 0.83 -10.30 -10.41
CA LEU A 188 -0.33 -9.45 -10.69
C LEU A 188 0.04 -7.98 -10.93
N GLY A 189 1.33 -7.66 -10.97
CA GLY A 189 1.81 -6.29 -11.21
C GLY A 189 1.68 -5.33 -10.03
N TYR A 190 1.35 -5.83 -8.83
CA TYR A 190 1.32 -5.03 -7.60
C TYR A 190 2.71 -4.83 -6.98
N ALA A 191 3.67 -5.64 -7.40
CA ALA A 191 5.08 -5.52 -7.04
C ALA A 191 5.95 -5.85 -8.26
N GLN A 192 7.24 -5.51 -8.23
CA GLN A 192 8.17 -5.92 -9.28
C GLN A 192 8.48 -7.41 -9.19
N TYR A 193 8.46 -8.12 -10.33
CA TYR A 193 8.88 -9.52 -10.39
C TYR A 193 10.40 -9.65 -10.25
N ILE A 194 10.84 -10.06 -9.07
CA ILE A 194 12.24 -10.40 -8.75
C ILE A 194 12.30 -11.91 -8.51
N LYS A 195 12.88 -12.66 -9.45
CA LYS A 195 12.85 -14.14 -9.45
C LYS A 195 13.34 -14.75 -8.12
N PRO A 196 14.49 -14.35 -7.54
CA PRO A 196 14.93 -14.89 -6.25
C PRO A 196 13.95 -14.62 -5.08
N ASN A 197 13.28 -13.46 -5.06
CA ASN A 197 12.32 -13.12 -4.00
C ASN A 197 11.06 -13.97 -4.11
N VAL A 198 10.59 -14.18 -5.34
CA VAL A 198 9.47 -15.08 -5.63
C VAL A 198 9.84 -16.52 -5.27
N GLU A 199 11.03 -16.99 -5.65
CA GLU A 199 11.53 -18.33 -5.29
C GLU A 199 11.67 -18.52 -3.77
N SER A 200 12.18 -17.50 -3.05
CA SER A 200 12.24 -17.50 -1.59
C SER A 200 10.84 -17.58 -0.97
N SER A 201 9.87 -16.82 -1.50
CA SER A 201 8.48 -16.84 -1.04
C SER A 201 7.85 -18.22 -1.27
N ILE A 202 8.13 -18.85 -2.41
CA ILE A 202 7.70 -20.22 -2.73
C ILE A 202 8.28 -21.21 -1.72
N GLN A 203 9.58 -21.16 -1.46
CA GLN A 203 10.25 -22.08 -0.51
C GLN A 203 9.71 -21.93 0.91
N LYS A 204 9.50 -20.68 1.36
CA LYS A 204 8.90 -20.39 2.67
C LYS A 204 7.47 -20.94 2.74
N LEU A 205 6.65 -20.71 1.71
CA LEU A 205 5.31 -21.28 1.64
C LEU A 205 5.32 -22.82 1.67
N GLN A 206 6.24 -23.46 0.93
CA GLN A 206 6.39 -24.92 0.93
C GLN A 206 6.74 -25.46 2.33
N ARG A 207 7.61 -24.77 3.07
CA ARG A 207 7.93 -25.10 4.47
C ARG A 207 6.69 -24.99 5.36
N SER A 208 5.94 -23.89 5.25
CA SER A 208 4.71 -23.66 6.04
C SER A 208 3.64 -24.70 5.72
N LEU A 209 3.42 -25.02 4.45
CA LEU A 209 2.49 -26.08 4.02
C LEU A 209 2.93 -27.46 4.49
N SER A 210 4.24 -27.73 4.57
CA SER A 210 4.75 -28.99 5.12
C SER A 210 4.42 -29.12 6.61
N ALA A 211 4.63 -28.05 7.39
CA ALA A 211 4.28 -28.02 8.81
C ALA A 211 2.77 -28.20 9.01
N LEU A 212 1.95 -27.44 8.27
CA LEU A 212 0.49 -27.56 8.31
C LEU A 212 0.03 -28.96 7.92
N ASN A 213 0.62 -29.56 6.87
CA ASN A 213 0.29 -30.91 6.42
C ASN A 213 0.55 -31.96 7.50
N LYS A 214 1.65 -31.81 8.26
CA LYS A 214 1.98 -32.70 9.38
C LYS A 214 0.99 -32.52 10.52
N SER A 215 0.68 -31.28 10.90
CA SER A 215 -0.29 -30.99 11.98
C SER A 215 -1.71 -31.49 11.67
N LEU A 216 -2.06 -31.55 10.38
CA LEU A 216 -3.36 -32.04 9.90
C LEU A 216 -3.42 -33.55 9.68
N GLU A 217 -2.36 -34.32 9.96
CA GLU A 217 -2.33 -35.76 9.70
C GLU A 217 -3.45 -36.51 10.44
N SER A 218 -3.62 -36.22 11.74
CA SER A 218 -4.61 -36.83 12.62
C SER A 218 -5.81 -35.92 12.94
N LYS A 219 -5.96 -34.80 12.24
CA LYS A 219 -7.00 -33.79 12.54
C LYS A 219 -7.93 -33.55 11.36
N THR A 220 -9.23 -33.39 11.66
CA THR A 220 -10.24 -32.97 10.68
C THR A 220 -10.29 -31.44 10.55
N TYR A 221 -10.18 -30.73 11.68
CA TYR A 221 -10.14 -29.26 11.78
C TYR A 221 -8.90 -28.82 12.56
N LEU A 222 -8.55 -27.54 12.53
CA LEU A 222 -7.32 -27.08 13.18
C LEU A 222 -7.36 -27.18 14.71
N VAL A 223 -8.52 -26.89 15.28
CA VAL A 223 -8.78 -26.88 16.73
C VAL A 223 -10.11 -27.56 17.00
N GLY A 224 -10.11 -28.55 17.91
CA GLY A 224 -11.29 -29.34 18.23
C GLY A 224 -11.82 -30.17 17.06
N GLU A 225 -13.12 -30.44 17.07
CA GLU A 225 -13.81 -31.38 16.17
C GLU A 225 -14.84 -30.71 15.24
N ASP A 226 -14.87 -29.37 15.17
CA ASP A 226 -15.67 -28.62 14.20
C ASP A 226 -14.94 -27.36 13.73
N VAL A 227 -15.52 -26.65 12.76
CA VAL A 227 -15.00 -25.37 12.27
C VAL A 227 -14.85 -24.38 13.41
N THR A 228 -13.73 -23.70 13.44
CA THR A 228 -13.46 -22.56 14.32
C THR A 228 -13.02 -21.34 13.52
N TYR A 229 -12.79 -20.22 14.21
CA TYR A 229 -12.17 -19.03 13.65
C TYR A 229 -10.84 -19.35 12.95
N ALA A 230 -10.05 -20.30 13.46
CA ALA A 230 -8.81 -20.74 12.83
C ALA A 230 -9.05 -21.29 11.42
N ASP A 231 -10.09 -22.11 11.24
CA ASP A 231 -10.40 -22.71 9.94
C ASP A 231 -10.91 -21.69 8.93
N ILE A 232 -11.73 -20.73 9.39
CA ILE A 232 -12.21 -19.62 8.55
C ILE A 232 -11.02 -18.85 7.96
N VAL A 233 -10.07 -18.45 8.81
CA VAL A 233 -8.90 -17.69 8.36
C VAL A 233 -8.01 -18.54 7.46
N MET A 234 -7.67 -19.76 7.88
CA MET A 234 -6.74 -20.62 7.16
C MET A 234 -7.22 -20.95 5.74
N VAL A 235 -8.49 -21.35 5.61
CA VAL A 235 -9.06 -21.72 4.31
C VAL A 235 -9.14 -20.51 3.39
N CYS A 236 -9.57 -19.35 3.88
CA CYS A 236 -9.58 -18.12 3.09
C CYS A 236 -8.18 -17.74 2.58
N SER A 237 -7.13 -17.90 3.41
CA SER A 237 -5.74 -17.66 3.03
C SER A 237 -5.22 -18.64 1.97
N LEU A 238 -5.78 -19.86 1.91
CA LEU A 238 -5.43 -20.88 0.91
C LEU A 238 -6.18 -20.75 -0.43
N VAL A 239 -7.29 -19.99 -0.48
CA VAL A 239 -8.09 -19.81 -1.71
C VAL A 239 -7.24 -19.26 -2.86
N ARG A 240 -6.55 -18.13 -2.64
CA ARG A 240 -5.76 -17.45 -3.67
C ARG A 240 -4.62 -18.33 -4.23
N PRO A 241 -3.73 -18.92 -3.40
CA PRO A 241 -2.67 -19.76 -3.93
C PRO A 241 -3.21 -21.01 -4.63
N PHE A 242 -4.27 -21.65 -4.13
CA PHE A 242 -4.83 -22.85 -4.78
C PHE A 242 -5.59 -22.54 -6.07
N ASN A 243 -6.15 -21.34 -6.21
CA ASN A 243 -6.86 -20.91 -7.42
C ASN A 243 -5.91 -20.39 -8.52
N LEU A 244 -4.73 -19.85 -8.17
CA LEU A 244 -3.84 -19.18 -9.12
C LEU A 244 -2.45 -19.83 -9.28
N LEU A 245 -1.90 -20.47 -8.26
CA LEU A 245 -0.45 -20.73 -8.17
C LEU A 245 -0.11 -22.22 -7.95
N CYS A 246 -0.74 -22.86 -6.97
CA CYS A 246 -0.44 -24.21 -6.55
C CYS A 246 -1.20 -25.23 -7.40
N ASP A 247 -0.63 -25.56 -8.56
CA ASP A 247 -1.16 -26.59 -9.45
C ASP A 247 -1.13 -28.00 -8.81
N LYS A 248 -1.51 -29.01 -9.59
CA LYS A 248 -1.58 -30.40 -9.11
C LYS A 248 -0.22 -30.91 -8.60
N GLU A 249 0.87 -30.56 -9.26
CA GLU A 249 2.22 -31.01 -8.91
C GLU A 249 2.68 -30.34 -7.63
N PHE A 250 2.49 -29.02 -7.50
CA PHE A 250 2.81 -28.29 -6.29
C PHE A 250 2.06 -28.84 -5.06
N ARG A 251 0.79 -29.22 -5.23
CA ARG A 251 -0.05 -29.72 -4.13
C ARG A 251 0.18 -31.19 -3.77
N ALA A 252 0.80 -31.97 -4.63
CA ALA A 252 0.96 -33.41 -4.45
C ALA A 252 1.60 -33.84 -3.11
N PRO A 253 2.59 -33.11 -2.54
CA PRO A 253 3.17 -33.44 -1.24
C PRO A 253 2.25 -33.13 -0.05
N TYR A 254 1.24 -32.27 -0.22
CA TYR A 254 0.44 -31.70 0.87
C TYR A 254 -0.97 -32.31 0.96
N LYS A 255 -1.06 -33.65 0.91
CA LYS A 255 -2.33 -34.38 0.83
C LYS A 255 -3.30 -34.06 1.97
N ASN A 256 -2.81 -33.89 3.20
CA ASN A 256 -3.65 -33.59 4.35
C ASN A 256 -4.20 -32.16 4.29
N VAL A 257 -3.40 -31.20 3.78
CA VAL A 257 -3.85 -29.82 3.53
C VAL A 257 -4.92 -29.79 2.44
N VAL A 258 -4.71 -30.52 1.34
CA VAL A 258 -5.70 -30.60 0.25
C VAL A 258 -7.00 -31.24 0.74
N ARG A 259 -6.92 -32.33 1.52
CA ARG A 259 -8.06 -32.98 2.16
C ARG A 259 -8.80 -32.01 3.08
N TYR A 260 -8.09 -31.36 3.98
CA TYR A 260 -8.62 -30.37 4.91
C TYR A 260 -9.33 -29.21 4.18
N PHE A 261 -8.65 -28.62 3.20
CA PHE A 261 -9.19 -27.51 2.42
C PHE A 261 -10.49 -27.91 1.71
N ASN A 262 -10.51 -29.08 1.04
CA ASN A 262 -11.71 -29.58 0.38
C ASN A 262 -12.86 -29.84 1.36
N THR A 263 -12.57 -30.37 2.56
CA THR A 263 -13.59 -30.58 3.59
C THR A 263 -14.23 -29.27 4.02
N VAL A 264 -13.43 -28.23 4.29
CA VAL A 264 -13.94 -26.98 4.86
C VAL A 264 -14.53 -26.05 3.80
N VAL A 265 -13.88 -25.89 2.63
CA VAL A 265 -14.35 -24.99 1.56
C VAL A 265 -15.74 -25.39 1.02
N ASN A 266 -16.09 -26.68 1.12
CA ASN A 266 -17.38 -27.20 0.67
C ASN A 266 -18.48 -27.14 1.75
N LYS A 267 -18.20 -26.66 2.97
CA LYS A 267 -19.25 -26.43 3.96
C LYS A 267 -20.20 -25.31 3.51
N PRO A 268 -21.48 -25.34 3.91
CA PRO A 268 -22.51 -24.43 3.38
C PRO A 268 -22.13 -22.93 3.43
N HIS A 269 -21.65 -22.44 4.57
CA HIS A 269 -21.29 -21.03 4.74
C HIS A 269 -20.03 -20.63 3.95
N PHE A 270 -19.07 -21.54 3.79
CA PHE A 270 -17.91 -21.30 2.93
C PHE A 270 -18.34 -21.25 1.47
N LYS A 271 -19.13 -22.23 1.03
CA LYS A 271 -19.63 -22.34 -0.33
C LYS A 271 -20.54 -21.17 -0.73
N SER A 272 -21.34 -20.63 0.19
CA SER A 272 -22.18 -19.45 -0.09
C SER A 272 -21.38 -18.17 -0.35
N VAL A 273 -20.13 -18.11 0.13
CA VAL A 273 -19.26 -16.93 0.01
C VAL A 273 -18.22 -17.10 -1.10
N ILE A 274 -17.50 -18.23 -1.09
CA ILE A 274 -16.41 -18.53 -2.02
C ILE A 274 -16.97 -19.04 -3.36
N GLY A 275 -18.17 -19.61 -3.36
CA GLY A 275 -18.77 -20.27 -4.52
C GLY A 275 -18.19 -21.66 -4.79
N ASP A 276 -18.38 -22.15 -6.02
CA ASP A 276 -17.78 -23.41 -6.48
C ASP A 276 -16.29 -23.22 -6.75
N PHE A 277 -15.48 -23.48 -5.72
CA PHE A 277 -14.04 -23.33 -5.78
C PHE A 277 -13.41 -24.22 -6.85
N LYS A 278 -12.52 -23.63 -7.67
CA LYS A 278 -11.73 -24.33 -8.69
C LYS A 278 -10.24 -24.13 -8.46
N TYR A 279 -9.51 -25.24 -8.50
CA TYR A 279 -8.05 -25.23 -8.47
C TYR A 279 -7.47 -24.71 -9.79
N CYS A 280 -6.29 -24.11 -9.74
CA CYS A 280 -5.53 -23.87 -10.97
C CYS A 280 -5.10 -25.20 -11.61
N GLU A 281 -5.25 -25.28 -12.94
CA GLU A 281 -4.69 -26.37 -13.73
C GLU A 281 -3.19 -26.18 -13.95
N LYS A 282 -2.76 -24.92 -14.12
CA LYS A 282 -1.37 -24.50 -14.26
C LYS A 282 -1.11 -23.26 -13.43
N ALA A 283 0.05 -23.20 -12.80
CA ALA A 283 0.48 -22.02 -12.06
C ALA A 283 0.52 -20.78 -12.96
N LEU A 284 0.00 -19.65 -12.47
CA LEU A 284 0.14 -18.35 -13.10
C LEU A 284 1.64 -18.03 -13.26
N LYS A 285 2.05 -17.78 -14.51
CA LYS A 285 3.43 -17.43 -14.85
C LYS A 285 3.56 -15.92 -14.98
N ASN A 286 4.77 -15.43 -14.77
CA ASN A 286 5.10 -14.05 -15.10
C ASN A 286 4.92 -13.85 -16.60
N VAL A 287 3.99 -12.98 -16.99
CA VAL A 287 3.85 -12.50 -18.35
C VAL A 287 4.52 -11.13 -18.39
N PRO A 288 5.75 -11.00 -18.93
CA PRO A 288 6.38 -9.69 -19.04
C PRO A 288 5.45 -8.76 -19.84
N PRO A 289 5.30 -7.49 -19.43
CA PRO A 289 4.53 -6.53 -20.19
C PRO A 289 5.01 -6.57 -21.64
N LYS A 290 4.09 -6.75 -22.61
CA LYS A 290 4.43 -6.59 -24.02
C LYS A 290 5.08 -5.22 -24.16
N GLN A 291 6.38 -5.20 -24.46
CA GLN A 291 7.01 -4.02 -25.02
C GLN A 291 6.27 -3.75 -26.33
N ASP A 292 5.39 -2.76 -26.34
CA ASP A 292 5.03 -2.08 -27.57
C ASP A 292 6.32 -1.46 -28.12
N ASN A 293 7.02 -2.26 -28.92
CA ASN A 293 8.10 -1.83 -29.78
C ASN A 293 7.54 -0.89 -30.84
N LYS A 294 7.14 0.33 -30.45
CA LYS A 294 7.23 1.48 -31.35
C LYS A 294 8.72 1.77 -31.50
N LYS A 295 9.32 1.13 -32.51
CA LYS A 295 10.57 1.59 -33.11
C LYS A 295 10.36 3.05 -33.51
N GLU A 296 10.86 3.98 -32.70
CA GLU A 296 11.13 5.33 -33.17
C GLU A 296 12.32 5.24 -34.13
N GLU A 297 12.02 5.21 -35.43
CA GLU A 297 13.01 5.49 -36.46
C GLU A 297 13.55 6.91 -36.26
N LYS A 298 14.87 7.02 -36.05
CA LYS A 298 15.61 8.28 -36.05
C LYS A 298 15.30 9.06 -37.35
N PRO A 299 14.83 10.32 -37.30
CA PRO A 299 14.67 11.13 -38.49
C PRO A 299 16.04 11.58 -39.03
N LYS A 300 16.31 11.28 -40.30
CA LYS A 300 17.40 11.90 -41.08
C LYS A 300 17.13 13.40 -41.26
N LYS A 301 18.14 14.23 -40.97
CA LYS A 301 18.21 15.65 -41.33
C LYS A 301 17.95 15.86 -42.83
N LYS A 302 16.96 16.67 -43.18
CA LYS A 302 16.98 17.55 -44.38
C LYS A 302 16.22 18.86 -44.07
N ALA A 303 16.82 19.96 -44.49
CA ALA A 303 16.42 21.33 -44.24
C ALA A 303 15.27 21.79 -45.15
N ALA A 304 14.33 22.58 -44.61
CA ALA A 304 13.67 23.73 -45.26
C ALA A 304 12.70 24.40 -44.27
N ALA A 305 12.69 25.73 -44.20
CA ALA A 305 11.73 26.55 -43.46
C ALA A 305 10.53 26.97 -44.37
N PRO A 306 9.56 27.78 -43.91
CA PRO A 306 8.41 27.48 -43.04
C PRO A 306 7.05 27.78 -43.74
N PRO A 307 5.88 27.44 -43.14
CA PRO A 307 4.65 28.22 -43.39
C PRO A 307 3.96 28.69 -42.09
N PRO A 308 3.21 29.82 -42.12
CA PRO A 308 2.38 30.28 -41.01
C PRO A 308 0.90 29.84 -41.23
N PRO A 309 -0.09 30.26 -40.41
CA PRO A 309 -0.67 29.44 -39.35
C PRO A 309 -2.20 29.22 -39.50
N SER A 310 -2.81 28.64 -38.45
CA SER A 310 -4.23 28.31 -38.24
C SER A 310 -4.61 26.87 -38.65
N SER A 311 -5.41 26.11 -37.91
CA SER A 311 -6.41 26.44 -36.89
C SER A 311 -6.52 25.30 -35.86
N ALA A 312 -7.09 25.64 -34.70
CA ALA A 312 -7.33 24.81 -33.53
C ALA A 312 -7.99 23.45 -33.82
N ASP A 313 -7.57 22.41 -33.06
CA ASP A 313 -8.53 21.62 -32.29
C ASP A 313 -7.88 21.04 -31.03
N ASP A 314 -8.66 21.07 -29.95
CA ASP A 314 -8.28 20.79 -28.57
C ASP A 314 -8.09 19.28 -28.31
N THR A 315 -6.91 18.89 -27.81
CA THR A 315 -6.74 17.66 -27.02
C THR A 315 -5.98 17.98 -25.73
N PRO A 316 -6.43 17.50 -24.55
CA PRO A 316 -5.83 17.88 -23.28
C PRO A 316 -4.39 17.34 -23.18
N LYS A 317 -3.45 18.27 -22.97
CA LYS A 317 -2.07 18.00 -22.59
C LYS A 317 -2.03 17.11 -21.34
N PRO A 318 -1.24 16.02 -21.29
CA PRO A 318 -1.04 15.29 -20.06
C PRO A 318 -0.37 16.20 -19.02
N THR A 319 -0.98 16.27 -17.84
CA THR A 319 -0.50 17.03 -16.68
C THR A 319 0.95 16.63 -16.30
N PRO A 320 1.81 17.58 -15.89
CA PRO A 320 3.21 17.29 -15.57
C PRO A 320 3.32 16.39 -14.34
N LYS A 321 4.24 15.43 -14.39
CA LYS A 321 4.64 14.60 -13.25
C LYS A 321 5.17 15.48 -12.09
N PRO A 322 5.01 15.06 -10.82
CA PRO A 322 5.48 15.82 -9.66
C PRO A 322 6.99 16.08 -9.76
N LYS A 323 7.44 17.31 -9.49
CA LYS A 323 8.87 17.69 -9.47
C LYS A 323 9.53 17.18 -8.19
N SER A 324 10.75 16.65 -8.29
CA SER A 324 11.54 16.22 -7.13
C SER A 324 12.00 17.46 -6.33
N ALA A 325 12.10 17.35 -5.01
CA ALA A 325 12.64 18.42 -4.15
C ALA A 325 14.07 18.84 -4.57
N LEU A 326 14.82 17.95 -5.22
CA LEU A 326 16.15 18.22 -5.74
C LEU A 326 16.18 19.14 -6.96
N ASP A 327 15.06 19.25 -7.71
CA ASP A 327 14.92 20.20 -8.81
C ASP A 327 14.83 21.66 -8.32
N LEU A 328 14.60 21.86 -7.02
CA LEU A 328 14.49 23.18 -6.39
C LEU A 328 15.84 23.68 -5.82
N LEU A 329 16.88 22.84 -5.82
CA LEU A 329 18.19 23.22 -5.31
C LEU A 329 18.90 24.23 -6.26
N PRO A 330 19.73 25.15 -5.72
CA PRO A 330 20.48 26.12 -6.52
C PRO A 330 21.33 25.45 -7.60
N LYS A 331 21.32 25.94 -8.84
CA LYS A 331 22.09 25.34 -9.94
C LYS A 331 23.57 25.20 -9.56
N SER A 332 24.10 24.00 -9.73
CA SER A 332 25.52 23.68 -9.53
C SER A 332 26.29 23.88 -10.84
N SER A 333 27.58 24.24 -10.76
CA SER A 333 28.48 24.25 -11.90
C SER A 333 28.84 22.85 -12.40
N PHE A 334 28.68 21.83 -11.55
CA PHE A 334 28.90 20.43 -11.92
C PHE A 334 27.68 19.81 -12.59
N VAL A 335 27.84 19.38 -13.84
CA VAL A 335 26.80 18.73 -14.65
C VAL A 335 27.01 17.22 -14.64
N LEU A 336 26.09 16.49 -14.02
CA LEU A 336 26.19 15.03 -13.86
C LEU A 336 26.22 14.27 -15.20
N ASP A 337 25.49 14.73 -16.20
CA ASP A 337 25.49 14.09 -17.53
C ASP A 337 26.84 14.21 -18.23
N ASP A 338 27.55 15.34 -18.04
CA ASP A 338 28.91 15.51 -18.53
C ASP A 338 29.87 14.59 -17.80
N TRP A 339 29.75 14.48 -16.47
CA TRP A 339 30.50 13.48 -15.70
C TRP A 339 30.30 12.06 -16.23
N LYS A 340 29.05 11.61 -16.37
CA LYS A 340 28.72 10.27 -16.86
C LYS A 340 29.27 10.00 -18.25
N ARG A 341 29.20 11.01 -19.13
CA ARG A 341 29.75 10.94 -20.49
C ARG A 341 31.27 10.85 -20.46
N THR A 342 31.93 11.70 -19.67
CA THR A 342 33.39 11.69 -19.54
C THR A 342 33.89 10.38 -18.96
N TYR A 343 33.28 9.88 -17.88
CA TYR A 343 33.59 8.60 -17.26
C TYR A 343 33.37 7.41 -18.21
N SER A 344 32.35 7.45 -19.06
CA SER A 344 32.06 6.32 -19.98
C SER A 344 32.93 6.30 -21.24
N ASN A 345 33.49 7.44 -21.64
CA ASN A 345 34.15 7.61 -22.94
C ASN A 345 35.67 7.76 -22.86
N ASN A 346 36.23 7.88 -21.65
CA ASN A 346 37.67 8.09 -21.44
C ASN A 346 38.19 7.11 -20.38
N ASP A 347 39.50 6.94 -20.34
CA ASP A 347 40.18 6.20 -19.28
C ASP A 347 39.93 6.84 -17.91
N THR A 348 39.95 6.03 -16.85
CA THR A 348 39.61 6.48 -15.49
C THR A 348 40.51 7.63 -15.02
N ASP A 349 41.80 7.64 -15.40
CA ASP A 349 42.72 8.76 -15.10
C ASP A 349 42.22 10.09 -15.64
N VAL A 350 41.79 10.11 -16.91
CA VAL A 350 41.30 11.30 -17.59
C VAL A 350 39.95 11.72 -16.99
N ALA A 351 39.08 10.75 -16.74
CA ALA A 351 37.78 10.99 -16.13
C ALA A 351 37.92 11.57 -14.72
N MET A 352 38.74 10.97 -13.86
CA MET A 352 38.92 11.42 -12.48
C MET A 352 39.61 12.77 -12.38
N LYS A 353 40.55 13.07 -13.29
CA LYS A 353 41.10 14.42 -13.41
C LYS A 353 40.00 15.44 -13.74
N TRP A 354 39.18 15.15 -14.75
CA TRP A 354 38.05 16.01 -15.12
C TRP A 354 37.06 16.16 -13.96
N PHE A 355 36.76 15.08 -13.23
CA PHE A 355 35.86 15.10 -12.07
C PHE A 355 36.33 16.12 -11.04
N TRP A 356 37.57 16.04 -10.57
CA TRP A 356 38.07 16.95 -9.54
C TRP A 356 38.24 18.40 -10.02
N GLU A 357 38.46 18.63 -11.32
CA GLU A 357 38.48 19.98 -11.90
C GLU A 357 37.11 20.66 -11.95
N HIS A 358 36.02 19.87 -12.05
CA HIS A 358 34.66 20.38 -12.25
C HIS A 358 33.73 20.15 -11.04
N PHE A 359 34.11 19.29 -10.10
CA PHE A 359 33.29 18.92 -8.96
C PHE A 359 33.00 20.12 -8.07
N ASP A 360 31.71 20.31 -7.78
CA ASP A 360 31.21 21.39 -6.94
C ASP A 360 30.74 20.83 -5.59
N PRO A 361 31.53 21.00 -4.50
CA PRO A 361 31.22 20.44 -3.20
C PRO A 361 30.05 21.14 -2.49
N GLN A 362 29.58 22.30 -2.98
CA GLN A 362 28.38 22.94 -2.45
C GLN A 362 27.12 22.33 -3.07
N GLY A 363 27.18 22.04 -4.37
CA GLY A 363 26.09 21.42 -5.11
C GLY A 363 25.98 19.90 -4.94
N TRP A 364 27.09 19.21 -4.70
CA TRP A 364 27.14 17.75 -4.69
C TRP A 364 27.93 17.24 -3.49
N SER A 365 27.61 16.03 -3.07
CA SER A 365 28.29 15.34 -1.98
C SER A 365 28.73 13.94 -2.39
N ILE A 366 29.79 13.45 -1.73
CA ILE A 366 30.34 12.11 -1.93
C ILE A 366 30.00 11.26 -0.70
N TRP A 367 29.51 10.05 -0.93
CA TRP A 367 29.10 9.12 0.12
C TRP A 367 29.74 7.76 -0.10
N LYS A 368 30.24 7.16 0.97
CA LYS A 368 30.67 5.77 0.98
C LYS A 368 29.52 4.89 1.43
N ALA A 369 29.15 3.91 0.62
CA ALA A 369 28.15 2.90 0.93
C ALA A 369 28.84 1.56 1.23
N THR A 370 28.65 1.00 2.42
CA THR A 370 29.22 -0.30 2.83
C THR A 370 28.10 -1.26 3.23
N TYR A 371 28.06 -2.47 2.67
CA TYR A 371 27.02 -3.44 3.01
C TYR A 371 27.23 -3.99 4.42
N LYS A 372 26.13 -4.09 5.18
CA LYS A 372 26.16 -4.44 6.62
C LYS A 372 26.30 -5.95 6.87
N TYR A 373 25.77 -6.78 5.98
CA TYR A 373 25.60 -8.23 6.22
C TYR A 373 26.56 -9.07 5.37
N ASN A 374 27.86 -8.77 5.42
CA ASN A 374 28.86 -9.44 4.58
C ASN A 374 28.98 -10.95 4.88
N ASP A 375 28.63 -11.38 6.09
CA ASP A 375 28.58 -12.78 6.52
C ASP A 375 27.48 -13.60 5.82
N GLU A 376 26.45 -12.93 5.28
CA GLU A 376 25.39 -13.57 4.49
C GLU A 376 25.76 -13.75 3.01
N LEU A 377 26.88 -13.15 2.58
CA LEU A 377 27.30 -13.16 1.18
C LEU A 377 27.98 -14.49 0.81
N THR A 378 27.36 -15.22 -0.11
CA THR A 378 27.85 -16.52 -0.58
C THR A 378 28.68 -16.37 -1.85
N LEU A 379 28.06 -16.41 -3.03
CA LEU A 379 28.79 -16.39 -4.30
C LEU A 379 29.00 -14.95 -4.79
N VAL A 380 30.19 -14.62 -5.30
CA VAL A 380 30.54 -13.27 -5.77
C VAL A 380 29.52 -12.72 -6.78
N PHE A 381 29.06 -13.54 -7.72
CA PHE A 381 28.06 -13.10 -8.71
C PHE A 381 26.70 -12.81 -8.05
N MET A 382 26.34 -13.48 -6.95
CA MET A 382 25.12 -13.20 -6.20
C MET A 382 25.25 -11.87 -5.47
N SER A 383 26.41 -11.60 -4.87
CA SER A 383 26.75 -10.31 -4.28
C SER A 383 26.70 -9.18 -5.31
N ASN A 384 27.22 -9.39 -6.52
CA ASN A 384 27.11 -8.42 -7.61
C ASN A 384 25.65 -8.26 -8.10
N ASN A 385 24.82 -9.30 -8.01
CA ASN A 385 23.40 -9.21 -8.29
C ASN A 385 22.65 -8.35 -7.26
N LEU A 386 23.09 -8.33 -5.99
CA LEU A 386 22.55 -7.40 -4.98
C LEU A 386 22.81 -5.94 -5.37
N ILE A 387 24.03 -5.62 -5.81
CA ILE A 387 24.38 -4.29 -6.34
C ILE A 387 23.45 -3.91 -7.51
N GLY A 388 23.29 -4.83 -8.46
CA GLY A 388 22.41 -4.59 -9.63
C GLY A 388 20.94 -4.41 -9.24
N GLY A 389 20.48 -5.16 -8.25
CA GLY A 389 19.14 -5.00 -7.68
C GLY A 389 18.97 -3.63 -7.05
N PHE A 390 19.92 -3.22 -6.21
CA PHE A 390 19.90 -1.92 -5.56
C PHE A 390 19.86 -0.79 -6.60
N PHE A 391 20.73 -0.82 -7.61
CA PHE A 391 20.76 0.15 -8.70
C PHE A 391 19.45 0.21 -9.51
N ALA A 392 18.82 -0.93 -9.78
CA ALA A 392 17.54 -0.95 -10.49
C ALA A 392 16.42 -0.24 -9.72
N ARG A 393 16.48 -0.24 -8.39
CA ARG A 393 15.53 0.46 -7.50
C ARG A 393 15.83 1.95 -7.36
N LEU A 394 17.05 2.37 -7.71
CA LEU A 394 17.49 3.77 -7.73
C LEU A 394 17.14 4.51 -9.03
N GLU A 395 16.33 3.96 -9.94
CA GLU A 395 16.05 4.60 -11.26
C GLU A 395 15.51 6.03 -11.13
N ARG A 396 14.76 6.36 -10.06
CA ARG A 396 14.30 7.72 -9.77
C ARG A 396 15.45 8.67 -9.41
N ALA A 397 16.49 8.15 -8.76
CA ALA A 397 17.70 8.88 -8.41
C ALA A 397 18.68 9.02 -9.59
N ARG A 398 18.41 8.40 -10.74
CA ARG A 398 19.33 8.39 -11.88
C ARG A 398 19.73 9.78 -12.36
N LYS A 399 18.83 10.75 -12.26
CA LYS A 399 19.11 12.14 -12.64
C LYS A 399 19.94 12.90 -11.60
N TYR A 400 20.03 12.38 -10.38
CA TYR A 400 20.57 13.06 -9.20
C TYR A 400 21.74 12.31 -8.55
N ALA A 401 22.11 11.14 -9.08
CA ALA A 401 23.20 10.36 -8.52
C ALA A 401 23.98 9.56 -9.58
N PHE A 402 25.23 9.28 -9.23
CA PHE A 402 26.13 8.36 -9.91
C PHE A 402 26.79 7.48 -8.85
N ALA A 403 27.03 6.21 -9.12
CA ALA A 403 27.73 5.36 -8.16
C ALA A 403 28.66 4.34 -8.82
N SER A 404 29.75 4.01 -8.14
CA SER A 404 30.57 2.84 -8.43
C SER A 404 30.57 1.94 -7.20
N MET A 405 30.02 0.73 -7.35
CA MET A 405 30.01 -0.28 -6.31
C MET A 405 30.72 -1.54 -6.77
N VAL A 406 31.50 -2.13 -5.87
CA VAL A 406 32.32 -3.31 -6.14
C VAL A 406 32.06 -4.39 -5.10
N VAL A 407 32.30 -5.63 -5.52
CA VAL A 407 32.42 -6.81 -4.67
C VAL A 407 33.92 -7.12 -4.55
N THR A 408 34.41 -7.24 -3.32
CA THR A 408 35.79 -7.67 -3.05
C THR A 408 35.80 -9.00 -2.32
N GLY A 409 36.87 -9.80 -2.49
CA GLY A 409 37.06 -11.09 -1.84
C GLY A 409 36.71 -12.28 -2.74
N THR A 410 36.33 -13.40 -2.13
CA THR A 410 36.06 -14.67 -2.83
C THR A 410 34.72 -15.27 -2.40
N ASN A 411 34.32 -16.40 -3.01
CA ASN A 411 33.09 -17.07 -2.64
C ASN A 411 33.11 -17.47 -1.16
N ASN A 412 32.01 -17.16 -0.45
CA ASN A 412 31.76 -17.32 0.99
C ASN A 412 32.63 -16.44 1.90
N ASN A 413 33.42 -15.53 1.33
CA ASN A 413 34.17 -14.52 2.05
C ASN A 413 34.36 -13.29 1.16
N ASN A 414 33.26 -12.57 0.90
CA ASN A 414 33.28 -11.35 0.10
C ASN A 414 32.50 -10.23 0.78
N ALA A 415 32.73 -9.00 0.33
CA ALA A 415 32.12 -7.79 0.86
C ALA A 415 31.67 -6.87 -0.28
N ILE A 416 30.64 -6.07 -0.03
CA ILE A 416 30.14 -5.07 -0.98
C ILE A 416 30.41 -3.68 -0.43
N SER A 417 31.04 -2.83 -1.24
CA SER A 417 31.20 -1.41 -0.90
C SER A 417 31.32 -0.54 -2.16
N GLY A 418 31.11 0.76 -2.02
CA GLY A 418 31.23 1.67 -3.14
C GLY A 418 31.09 3.14 -2.78
N TYR A 419 31.24 3.98 -3.79
CA TYR A 419 31.10 5.43 -3.67
C TYR A 419 29.94 5.94 -4.51
N PHE A 420 29.17 6.84 -3.92
CA PHE A 420 28.06 7.56 -4.53
C PHE A 420 28.42 9.05 -4.63
N ILE A 421 28.09 9.65 -5.77
CA ILE A 421 28.05 11.09 -5.99
C ILE A 421 26.58 11.47 -6.04
N ILE A 422 26.14 12.31 -5.11
CA ILE A 422 24.72 12.62 -4.88
C ILE A 422 24.49 14.12 -4.94
N ARG A 423 23.40 14.54 -5.60
CA ARG A 423 23.00 15.93 -5.66
C ARG A 423 22.52 16.42 -4.30
N GLY A 424 23.08 17.53 -3.84
CA GLY A 424 22.78 18.10 -2.52
C GLY A 424 23.72 17.59 -1.44
N GLN A 425 23.38 17.89 -0.18
CA GLN A 425 24.24 17.62 0.98
C GLN A 425 23.74 16.46 1.86
N GLU A 426 22.58 15.90 1.53
CA GLU A 426 21.90 14.81 2.22
C GLU A 426 21.56 13.70 1.23
N VAL A 427 21.36 12.48 1.72
CA VAL A 427 20.84 11.38 0.89
C VAL A 427 19.36 11.68 0.60
N PRO A 428 18.95 11.79 -0.68
CA PRO A 428 17.58 12.14 -1.03
C PRO A 428 16.60 10.98 -0.91
N TYR A 429 15.30 11.30 -0.87
CA TYR A 429 14.20 10.32 -0.82
C TYR A 429 14.29 9.27 -1.92
N GLU A 430 14.67 9.68 -3.12
CA GLU A 430 14.85 8.79 -4.26
C GLU A 430 15.91 7.69 -4.03
N ILE A 431 16.77 7.84 -3.02
CA ILE A 431 17.79 6.87 -2.61
C ILE A 431 17.38 6.15 -1.33
N TYR A 432 16.95 6.86 -0.27
CA TYR A 432 16.63 6.20 1.00
C TYR A 432 15.28 5.45 1.03
N ASP A 433 14.36 5.74 0.10
CA ASP A 433 13.12 4.98 -0.09
C ASP A 433 13.35 3.60 -0.73
N ALA A 434 14.54 3.37 -1.29
CA ALA A 434 14.90 2.08 -1.83
C ALA A 434 14.95 1.05 -0.70
N ALA A 435 14.23 -0.07 -0.86
CA ALA A 435 14.08 -1.10 0.18
C ALA A 435 15.41 -1.66 0.73
N ASP A 436 16.52 -1.58 -0.02
CA ASP A 436 17.83 -2.05 0.43
C ASP A 436 18.72 -0.96 1.01
N TYR A 437 18.27 0.30 1.04
CA TYR A 437 19.04 1.41 1.61
C TYR A 437 19.52 1.06 3.02
N ASP A 438 18.63 0.50 3.84
CA ASP A 438 18.92 0.10 5.23
C ASP A 438 19.95 -1.04 5.32
N SER A 439 20.19 -1.79 4.25
CA SER A 439 21.21 -2.84 4.19
C SER A 439 22.63 -2.27 4.00
N TYR A 440 22.75 -0.97 3.71
CA TYR A 440 24.02 -0.28 3.57
C TYR A 440 24.20 0.75 4.69
N ASP A 441 25.44 0.93 5.10
CA ASP A 441 25.87 2.07 5.89
C ASP A 441 26.35 3.17 4.94
N PHE A 442 25.69 4.33 4.99
CA PHE A 442 25.97 5.49 4.14
C PHE A 442 26.70 6.55 4.97
N VAL A 443 28.01 6.68 4.73
CA VAL A 443 28.86 7.65 5.42
C VAL A 443 29.22 8.77 4.45
N LYS A 444 28.87 10.01 4.80
CA LYS A 444 29.26 11.18 4.03
C LYS A 444 30.76 11.41 4.15
N ILE A 445 31.41 11.71 3.02
CA ILE A 445 32.79 12.20 3.01
C ILE A 445 32.73 13.72 3.03
N GLU A 446 33.31 14.31 4.06
CA GLU A 446 33.34 15.76 4.21
C GLU A 446 34.36 16.39 3.25
N PRO A 447 34.14 17.62 2.76
CA PRO A 447 35.05 18.26 1.81
C PRO A 447 36.51 18.35 2.27
N SER A 448 36.75 18.45 3.58
CA SER A 448 38.09 18.42 4.18
C SER A 448 38.81 17.08 3.99
N GLN A 449 38.09 16.00 3.77
CA GLN A 449 38.61 14.65 3.61
C GLN A 449 38.83 14.25 2.14
N TYR A 450 38.42 15.09 1.17
CA TYR A 450 38.51 14.73 -0.26
C TYR A 450 39.93 14.50 -0.73
N GLU A 451 40.89 15.31 -0.29
CA GLU A 451 42.28 15.13 -0.72
C GLU A 451 42.88 13.84 -0.11
N GLU A 452 42.52 13.50 1.13
CA GLU A 452 42.95 12.26 1.78
C GLU A 452 42.32 11.02 1.11
N LYS A 453 41.03 11.10 0.77
CA LYS A 453 40.25 9.99 0.20
C LYS A 453 40.33 9.88 -1.32
N LYS A 454 41.04 10.80 -1.98
CA LYS A 454 41.12 10.91 -3.44
C LYS A 454 41.59 9.63 -4.11
N ASP A 455 42.66 9.04 -3.58
CA ASP A 455 43.25 7.80 -4.11
C ASP A 455 42.32 6.60 -3.87
N GLU A 456 41.64 6.57 -2.72
CA GLU A 456 40.65 5.53 -2.42
C GLU A 456 39.47 5.63 -3.39
N ILE A 457 38.91 6.82 -3.59
CA ILE A 457 37.81 7.07 -4.53
C ILE A 457 38.24 6.69 -5.95
N TYR A 458 39.45 7.06 -6.37
CA TYR A 458 40.01 6.66 -7.66
C TYR A 458 39.97 5.13 -7.85
N LYS A 459 40.47 4.36 -6.88
CA LYS A 459 40.48 2.89 -6.96
C LYS A 459 39.07 2.31 -7.12
N TYR A 460 38.07 2.85 -6.42
CA TYR A 460 36.68 2.42 -6.57
C TYR A 460 36.07 2.82 -7.91
N MET A 461 36.48 3.95 -8.49
CA MET A 461 36.02 4.39 -9.81
C MET A 461 36.71 3.61 -10.94
N ALA A 462 37.94 3.15 -10.72
CA ALA A 462 38.72 2.34 -11.66
C ALA A 462 38.48 0.82 -11.52
N TRP A 463 37.78 0.39 -10.44
CA TRP A 463 37.69 -1.01 -10.01
C TRP A 463 39.05 -1.66 -9.73
N GLU A 464 40.03 -0.85 -9.31
CA GLU A 464 41.37 -1.26 -8.90
C GLU A 464 41.48 -1.40 -7.37
N VAL A 465 40.40 -1.84 -6.74
CA VAL A 465 40.36 -2.08 -5.30
C VAL A 465 41.02 -3.42 -4.99
N ASP A 466 41.78 -3.49 -3.91
CA ASP A 466 42.43 -4.74 -3.49
C ASP A 466 41.39 -5.85 -3.28
N GLY A 467 41.62 -6.99 -3.93
CA GLY A 467 40.69 -8.12 -3.89
C GLY A 467 39.42 -7.91 -4.72
N PHE A 468 39.38 -6.98 -5.67
CA PHE A 468 38.27 -6.81 -6.61
C PHE A 468 37.89 -8.14 -7.27
N ALA A 469 36.60 -8.46 -7.25
CA ALA A 469 36.06 -9.68 -7.82
C ALA A 469 34.99 -9.38 -8.89
N ASP A 470 34.15 -8.37 -8.66
CA ASP A 470 33.12 -7.93 -9.62
C ASP A 470 32.63 -6.51 -9.25
N GLY A 471 31.90 -5.83 -10.13
CA GLY A 471 31.40 -4.48 -9.85
C GLY A 471 30.35 -3.98 -10.84
N LYS A 472 29.65 -2.91 -10.46
CA LYS A 472 28.66 -2.23 -11.29
C LYS A 472 28.72 -0.72 -11.12
N ILE A 473 28.35 -0.02 -12.19
CA ILE A 473 28.19 1.44 -12.21
C ILE A 473 26.71 1.80 -12.31
N PHE A 474 26.29 2.75 -11.48
CA PHE A 474 24.98 3.40 -11.57
C PHE A 474 25.14 4.73 -12.32
N LYS A 475 24.52 4.85 -13.48
CA LYS A 475 24.58 6.05 -14.33
C LYS A 475 23.32 6.28 -15.16
#